data_AF-A0A1V6F5S5-F1
#
_entry.id   AF-A0A1V6F5S5-F1
#
_cell.length_a   1.000
_cell.length_b   1.000
_cell.length_c   1.000
_cell.angle_alpha   90.00
_cell.angle_beta   90.00
_cell.angle_gamma   90.00
#
_symmetry.space_group_name_H-M   'P 1'
#
loop_
_entity.id
_entity.type
_entity.pdbx_description
1 polymer ?
#
loop_
_entity_poly.entity_id
_entity_poly.type
_entity_poly.pdbx_seq_one_letter_code
_entity_poly.pdbx_strand_id
1 'polypeptide(L)'
;MYVIHWSPVANTTKILRNGIHISKKYRGVFCFPLIGHPSTIRFWPQFLRRTQYKNANGRYNGFVFRLVEEDMPAGFGNWIFYKKPSVKSDSSVVFHTLDSLKDAVHRQILFFIFFYERSDLIPADVLEKLPPWDEVNKPGFDDDVWYQKLSEQYPQITQKYLNDPGWALFAFEDIEIVISRRVSPDRIVKIISQTTHSGRQQHRQAKLKMDDHDTGD
;
A
#
# COMPACT_ATOMS: atom_id res chain seq x y z
N MET A 1 -2.10 9.84 6.93
CA MET A 1 -1.94 8.39 6.66
C MET A 1 -0.46 8.03 6.69
N TYR A 2 -0.10 6.80 7.08
CA TYR A 2 1.29 6.33 6.94
C TYR A 2 1.51 5.78 5.54
N VAL A 3 2.69 6.03 5.01
CA VAL A 3 3.14 5.53 3.70
C VAL A 3 4.55 4.99 3.80
N ILE A 4 4.94 4.18 2.82
CA ILE A 4 6.26 3.60 2.70
C ILE A 4 6.89 3.94 1.35
N HIS A 5 8.11 4.46 1.38
CA HIS A 5 8.95 4.60 0.21
C HIS A 5 9.99 3.47 0.19
N TRP A 6 10.10 2.74 -0.91
CA TRP A 6 11.11 1.70 -1.06
C TRP A 6 12.31 2.22 -1.85
N SER A 7 13.51 2.06 -1.29
CA SER A 7 14.75 2.43 -1.96
C SER A 7 15.82 1.35 -1.76
N PRO A 8 16.75 1.17 -2.73
CA PRO A 8 17.91 0.30 -2.56
C PRO A 8 18.63 0.52 -1.24
N VAL A 9 19.10 -0.56 -0.61
CA VAL A 9 19.81 -0.49 0.69
C VAL A 9 21.03 0.45 0.62
N ALA A 10 21.71 0.51 -0.53
CA ALA A 10 22.85 1.40 -0.75
C ALA A 10 22.53 2.90 -0.54
N ASN A 11 21.27 3.30 -0.67
CA ASN A 11 20.85 4.69 -0.47
C ASN A 11 20.50 5.02 0.99
N THR A 12 20.52 4.05 1.91
CA THR A 12 20.02 4.22 3.28
C THR A 12 20.70 5.38 4.00
N THR A 13 22.04 5.39 4.06
CA THR A 13 22.79 6.46 4.72
C THR A 13 22.51 7.83 4.10
N LYS A 14 22.36 7.89 2.77
CA LYS A 14 22.05 9.12 2.06
C LYS A 14 20.65 9.64 2.40
N ILE A 15 19.66 8.75 2.47
CA ILE A 15 18.27 9.10 2.81
C ILE A 15 18.18 9.53 4.27
N LEU A 16 18.85 8.84 5.19
CA LEU A 16 18.83 9.23 6.61
C LEU A 16 19.54 10.55 6.89
N ARG A 17 20.47 10.96 6.02
CA ARG A 17 21.15 12.26 6.13
C ARG A 17 20.39 13.40 5.44
N ASN A 18 19.86 13.15 4.26
CA ASN A 18 19.37 14.22 3.35
C ASN A 18 17.87 14.15 3.06
N GLY A 19 17.20 13.07 3.47
CA GLY A 19 15.80 12.81 3.21
C GLY A 19 15.57 12.11 1.88
N ILE A 20 14.30 11.95 1.54
CA ILE A 20 13.88 11.33 0.28
C ILE A 20 13.69 12.46 -0.74
N HIS A 21 14.56 12.49 -1.74
CA HIS A 21 14.52 13.49 -2.80
C HIS A 21 13.53 13.12 -3.90
N ILE A 22 12.98 14.16 -4.52
CA ILE A 22 12.13 14.05 -5.72
C ILE A 22 12.93 13.37 -6.83
N SER A 23 12.36 12.31 -7.42
CA SER A 23 12.95 11.67 -8.59
C SER A 23 12.95 12.64 -9.76
N LYS A 24 14.11 12.91 -10.38
CA LYS A 24 14.17 13.73 -11.61
C LYS A 24 13.40 13.09 -12.76
N LYS A 25 13.44 11.75 -12.86
CA LYS A 25 12.80 10.97 -13.91
C LYS A 25 11.27 10.97 -13.79
N TYR A 26 10.78 10.87 -12.56
CA TYR A 26 9.36 10.67 -12.29
C TYR A 26 8.68 11.86 -11.61
N ARG A 27 9.44 12.93 -11.37
CA ARG A 27 8.98 14.23 -10.85
C ARG A 27 8.16 14.16 -9.56
N GLY A 28 8.46 13.18 -8.70
CA GLY A 28 7.86 13.05 -7.38
C GLY A 28 8.59 12.05 -6.50
N VAL A 29 8.12 11.92 -5.26
CA VAL A 29 8.49 10.84 -4.35
C VAL A 29 7.39 9.79 -4.38
N PHE A 30 7.78 8.58 -4.76
CA PHE A 30 6.90 7.42 -4.91
C PHE A 30 6.73 6.74 -3.58
N CYS A 31 5.50 6.55 -3.15
CA CYS A 31 5.20 5.91 -1.89
C CYS A 31 3.90 5.10 -1.98
N PHE A 32 3.77 4.15 -1.07
CA PHE A 32 2.66 3.20 -1.04
C PHE A 32 1.93 3.32 0.30
N PRO A 33 0.59 3.23 0.32
CA PRO A 33 -0.16 3.31 1.57
C PRO A 33 0.22 2.16 2.51
N LEU A 34 0.45 2.49 3.78
CA LEU A 34 0.56 1.51 4.85
C LEU A 34 -0.80 1.35 5.54
N ILE A 35 -1.51 0.31 5.16
CA ILE A 35 -2.80 -0.08 5.72
C ILE A 35 -2.71 -0.98 6.97
N GLY A 36 -1.52 -1.09 7.57
CA GLY A 36 -1.34 -1.80 8.84
C GLY A 36 -1.29 -3.33 8.75
N HIS A 37 -1.48 -3.94 7.58
CA HIS A 37 -1.37 -5.39 7.43
C HIS A 37 0.09 -5.86 7.19
N PRO A 38 0.63 -6.84 7.96
CA PRO A 38 2.01 -7.30 7.79
C PRO A 38 2.34 -7.88 6.40
N SER A 39 1.36 -8.40 5.66
CA SER A 39 1.61 -9.00 4.34
C SER A 39 1.90 -7.96 3.26
N THR A 40 1.32 -6.76 3.31
CA THR A 40 1.61 -5.68 2.35
C THR A 40 3.04 -5.15 2.51
N ILE A 41 3.55 -5.15 3.75
CA ILE A 41 4.94 -4.79 4.06
C ILE A 41 5.93 -5.81 3.44
N ARG A 42 5.56 -7.10 3.41
CA ARG A 42 6.40 -8.20 2.90
C ARG A 42 6.31 -8.38 1.39
N PHE A 43 5.23 -7.91 0.77
CA PHE A 43 5.01 -7.99 -0.67
C PHE A 43 6.01 -7.15 -1.45
N TRP A 44 6.08 -5.85 -1.16
CA TRP A 44 6.88 -4.90 -1.95
C TRP A 44 8.35 -5.31 -2.14
N PRO A 45 9.07 -5.82 -1.11
CA PRO A 45 10.43 -6.32 -1.31
C PRO A 45 10.51 -7.55 -2.23
N GLN A 46 9.47 -8.37 -2.34
CA GLN A 46 9.41 -9.49 -3.29
C GLN A 46 9.08 -9.00 -4.70
N PHE A 47 8.14 -8.08 -4.82
CA PHE A 47 7.77 -7.45 -6.09
C PHE A 47 8.93 -6.68 -6.71
N LEU A 48 9.60 -5.81 -5.94
CA LEU A 48 10.76 -5.03 -6.39
C LEU A 48 11.97 -5.89 -6.76
N ARG A 49 12.03 -7.14 -6.27
CA ARG A 49 13.02 -8.15 -6.69
C ARG A 49 12.70 -8.76 -8.06
N ARG A 50 11.42 -8.94 -8.37
CA ARG A 50 10.94 -9.55 -9.63
C ARG A 50 10.92 -8.57 -10.80
N THR A 51 10.69 -7.29 -10.51
CA THR A 51 10.62 -6.24 -11.54
C THR A 51 12.00 -5.72 -11.97
N GLN A 52 11.99 -4.96 -13.07
CA GLN A 52 13.11 -4.27 -13.73
C GLN A 52 14.03 -3.38 -12.85
N TYR A 53 13.80 -3.30 -11.54
CA TYR A 53 14.69 -2.65 -10.58
C TYR A 53 15.83 -3.59 -10.09
N LYS A 54 16.42 -4.36 -11.01
CA LYS A 54 17.48 -5.36 -10.75
C LYS A 54 18.82 -4.77 -10.28
N ASN A 55 18.94 -3.45 -10.23
CA ASN A 55 20.21 -2.74 -10.03
C ASN A 55 20.71 -2.71 -8.56
N ALA A 56 19.96 -3.28 -7.61
CA ALA A 56 20.23 -3.18 -6.17
C ALA A 56 20.63 -4.51 -5.50
N ASN A 57 21.13 -5.49 -6.25
CA ASN A 57 21.30 -6.89 -5.77
C ASN A 57 20.00 -7.46 -5.17
N GLY A 58 18.84 -6.91 -5.57
CA GLY A 58 17.53 -7.28 -5.05
C GLY A 58 17.25 -6.86 -3.60
N ARG A 59 18.04 -5.96 -2.98
CA ARG A 59 17.82 -5.53 -1.59
C ARG A 59 17.29 -4.11 -1.48
N TYR A 60 16.19 -3.95 -0.74
CA TYR A 60 15.49 -2.69 -0.52
C TYR A 60 15.23 -2.45 0.96
N ASN A 61 15.30 -1.19 1.39
CA ASN A 61 14.78 -0.74 2.67
C ASN A 61 13.52 0.08 2.44
N GLY A 62 12.54 -0.11 3.31
CA GLY A 62 11.32 0.67 3.35
C GLY A 62 11.45 1.81 4.34
N PHE A 63 11.20 3.03 3.90
CA PHE A 63 11.24 4.25 4.71
C PHE A 63 9.81 4.69 4.99
N VAL A 64 9.39 4.56 6.24
CA VAL A 64 8.03 4.87 6.69
C VAL A 64 7.96 6.31 7.16
N PHE A 65 6.97 7.04 6.69
CA PHE A 65 6.68 8.40 7.12
C PHE A 65 5.17 8.66 7.08
N ARG A 66 4.73 9.70 7.78
CA ARG A 66 3.34 10.14 7.77
C ARG A 66 3.17 11.23 6.72
N LEU A 67 2.18 11.08 5.84
CA LEU A 67 1.74 12.17 4.97
C LEU A 67 1.09 13.29 5.80
N VAL A 68 1.44 14.52 5.46
CA VAL A 68 0.91 15.77 6.03
C VAL A 68 0.30 16.62 4.92
N GLU A 69 -0.45 17.66 5.29
CA GLU A 69 -1.14 18.52 4.33
C GLU A 69 -0.14 19.20 3.38
N GLU A 70 1.04 19.54 3.88
CA GLU A 70 2.12 20.11 3.10
C GLU A 70 2.66 19.16 2.02
N ASP A 71 2.37 17.86 2.03
CA ASP A 71 2.78 16.97 0.94
C ASP A 71 1.91 17.11 -0.31
N MET A 72 0.76 17.79 -0.18
CA MET A 72 -0.16 18.03 -1.28
C MET A 72 0.36 19.17 -2.19
N PRO A 73 0.04 19.15 -3.50
CA PRO A 73 -0.76 18.13 -4.18
C PRO A 73 -0.02 16.79 -4.36
N ALA A 74 -0.79 15.71 -4.35
CA ALA A 74 -0.31 14.34 -4.56
C ALA A 74 -1.07 13.67 -5.70
N GLY A 75 -0.33 12.97 -6.56
CA GLY A 75 -0.92 12.07 -7.55
C GLY A 75 -1.25 10.73 -6.90
N PHE A 76 -2.37 10.14 -7.30
CA PHE A 76 -2.77 8.80 -6.89
C PHE A 76 -3.28 8.04 -8.11
N GLY A 77 -2.93 6.76 -8.22
CA GLY A 77 -3.35 5.93 -9.34
C GLY A 77 -2.99 4.46 -9.19
N ASN A 78 -3.40 3.68 -10.19
CA ASN A 78 -3.14 2.24 -10.30
C ASN A 78 -2.10 1.93 -11.37
N TRP A 79 -1.18 1.00 -11.10
CA TRP A 79 -0.15 0.60 -12.07
C TRP A 79 -0.73 -0.15 -13.29
N ILE A 80 -1.75 -1.00 -13.11
CA ILE A 80 -2.40 -1.76 -14.20
C ILE A 80 -3.33 -0.90 -15.09
N PHE A 81 -3.93 0.17 -14.56
CA PHE A 81 -5.02 0.91 -15.23
C PHE A 81 -4.70 2.40 -15.46
N TYR A 82 -3.70 2.71 -16.29
CA TYR A 82 -3.38 4.05 -16.81
C TYR A 82 -2.35 4.90 -16.03
N LYS A 83 -1.36 5.35 -16.82
CA LYS A 83 -0.39 6.46 -16.64
C LYS A 83 0.13 6.70 -15.22
N LYS A 84 1.43 6.38 -15.04
CA LYS A 84 2.27 6.75 -13.89
C LYS A 84 1.78 8.04 -13.21
N PRO A 85 1.32 7.98 -11.94
CA PRO A 85 0.89 9.15 -11.22
C PRO A 85 1.99 10.23 -11.28
N SER A 86 1.60 11.42 -11.72
CA SER A 86 2.52 12.55 -11.88
C SER A 86 1.76 13.80 -11.57
N VAL A 87 2.16 14.54 -10.53
CA VAL A 87 1.51 15.78 -10.08
C VAL A 87 1.53 16.91 -11.14
N LYS A 88 2.10 16.66 -12.34
CA LYS A 88 2.16 17.58 -13.48
C LYS A 88 1.64 16.98 -14.79
N SER A 89 1.01 15.82 -14.76
CA SER A 89 0.42 15.20 -15.96
C SER A 89 -1.08 15.49 -15.96
N ASP A 90 -1.63 16.00 -17.06
CA ASP A 90 -3.07 16.29 -17.23
C ASP A 90 -3.98 15.06 -17.14
N SER A 91 -3.41 13.88 -16.85
CA SER A 91 -4.10 12.59 -16.85
C SER A 91 -3.89 11.78 -15.58
N SER A 92 -3.24 12.35 -14.55
CA SER A 92 -3.24 11.74 -13.22
C SER A 92 -4.34 12.35 -12.37
N VAL A 93 -5.00 11.54 -11.56
CA VAL A 93 -5.89 12.05 -10.51
C VAL A 93 -5.02 12.71 -9.45
N VAL A 94 -5.16 14.03 -9.31
CA VAL A 94 -4.39 14.84 -8.35
C VAL A 94 -5.30 15.26 -7.20
N PHE A 95 -4.84 14.98 -6.00
CA PHE A 95 -5.52 15.33 -4.76
C PHE A 95 -4.85 16.54 -4.14
N HIS A 96 -5.65 17.54 -3.79
CA HIS A 96 -5.17 18.81 -3.22
C HIS A 96 -5.26 18.87 -1.70
N THR A 97 -5.99 17.92 -1.09
CA THR A 97 -6.08 17.80 0.36
C THR A 97 -5.76 16.38 0.80
N LEU A 98 -5.18 16.23 1.99
CA LEU A 98 -4.86 14.91 2.53
C LEU A 98 -6.11 14.07 2.75
N ASP A 99 -7.24 14.68 3.14
CA ASP A 99 -8.49 13.96 3.36
C ASP A 99 -9.06 13.40 2.05
N SER A 100 -9.10 14.21 0.99
CA SER A 100 -9.53 13.72 -0.33
C SER A 100 -8.68 12.55 -0.85
N LEU A 101 -7.37 12.56 -0.57
CA LEU A 101 -6.48 11.45 -0.90
C LEU A 101 -6.77 10.20 -0.05
N LYS A 102 -6.99 10.35 1.26
CA LYS A 102 -7.36 9.21 2.13
C LYS A 102 -8.65 8.57 1.65
N ASP A 103 -9.63 9.39 1.27
CA ASP A 103 -10.91 8.90 0.77
C ASP A 103 -10.73 8.15 -0.54
N ALA A 104 -9.92 8.66 -1.48
CA ALA A 104 -9.61 7.95 -2.72
C ALA A 104 -8.89 6.60 -2.48
N VAL A 105 -7.92 6.57 -1.58
CA VAL A 105 -7.22 5.33 -1.21
C VAL A 105 -8.19 4.33 -0.59
N HIS A 106 -9.05 4.78 0.33
CA HIS A 106 -10.04 3.93 0.99
C HIS A 106 -11.04 3.38 -0.02
N ARG A 107 -11.52 4.21 -0.95
CA ARG A 107 -12.43 3.79 -2.01
C ARG A 107 -11.84 2.74 -2.93
N GLN A 108 -10.59 2.92 -3.36
CA GLN A 108 -9.91 1.94 -4.20
C GLN A 108 -9.79 0.58 -3.50
N ILE A 109 -9.54 0.58 -2.18
CA ILE A 109 -9.50 -0.63 -1.36
C ILE A 109 -10.88 -1.31 -1.36
N LEU A 110 -11.97 -0.56 -1.12
CA LEU A 110 -13.32 -1.12 -1.09
C LEU A 110 -13.74 -1.64 -2.48
N PHE A 111 -13.40 -0.93 -3.55
CA PHE A 111 -13.60 -1.39 -4.92
C PHE A 111 -12.94 -2.76 -5.16
N PHE A 112 -11.68 -2.94 -4.74
CA PHE A 112 -10.99 -4.23 -4.87
C PHE A 112 -11.58 -5.34 -4.00
N ILE A 113 -12.19 -5.00 -2.86
CA ILE A 113 -12.86 -5.97 -1.97
C ILE A 113 -14.16 -6.46 -2.60
N PHE A 114 -15.00 -5.53 -3.07
CA PHE A 114 -16.38 -5.84 -3.44
C PHE A 114 -16.57 -6.10 -4.93
N PHE A 115 -15.69 -5.59 -5.79
CA PHE A 115 -15.94 -5.55 -7.23
C PHE A 115 -15.00 -6.40 -8.06
N TYR A 116 -13.70 -6.42 -7.74
CA TYR A 116 -12.74 -6.87 -8.74
C TYR A 116 -12.64 -8.38 -8.90
N GLU A 117 -12.64 -9.22 -7.85
CA GLU A 117 -12.31 -10.64 -8.10
C GLU A 117 -12.89 -11.78 -7.25
N ARG A 118 -13.70 -11.59 -6.20
CA ARG A 118 -14.08 -12.74 -5.34
C ARG A 118 -15.52 -12.72 -4.85
N SER A 119 -16.45 -12.83 -5.79
CA SER A 119 -17.86 -13.09 -5.48
C SER A 119 -18.07 -14.39 -4.69
N ASP A 120 -17.16 -15.37 -4.82
CA ASP A 120 -17.20 -16.66 -4.13
C ASP A 120 -17.09 -16.59 -2.59
N LEU A 121 -16.62 -15.47 -2.04
CA LEU A 121 -16.45 -15.27 -0.60
C LEU A 121 -17.34 -14.18 0.00
N ILE A 122 -18.04 -13.43 -0.86
CA ILE A 122 -19.13 -12.55 -0.44
C ILE A 122 -20.31 -13.47 -0.11
N PRO A 123 -20.91 -13.38 1.09
CA PRO A 123 -22.08 -14.19 1.41
C PRO A 123 -23.15 -14.06 0.32
N ALA A 124 -23.81 -15.16 -0.05
CA ALA A 124 -24.77 -15.16 -1.16
C ALA A 124 -25.87 -14.10 -0.97
N ASP A 125 -26.32 -13.89 0.27
CA ASP A 125 -27.30 -12.87 0.64
C ASP A 125 -26.77 -11.42 0.52
N VAL A 126 -25.45 -11.24 0.41
CA VAL A 126 -24.79 -9.97 0.12
C VAL A 126 -24.59 -9.80 -1.37
N LEU A 127 -24.19 -10.86 -2.09
CA LEU A 127 -24.12 -10.88 -3.55
C LEU A 127 -25.45 -10.51 -4.20
N GLU A 128 -26.55 -11.04 -3.67
CA GLU A 128 -27.91 -10.75 -4.14
C GLU A 128 -28.33 -9.29 -3.91
N LYS A 129 -27.68 -8.60 -2.96
CA LYS A 129 -27.88 -7.18 -2.68
C LYS A 129 -26.92 -6.29 -3.47
N LEU A 130 -25.95 -6.86 -4.19
CA LEU A 130 -25.08 -6.05 -5.04
C LEU A 130 -25.86 -5.59 -6.28
N PRO A 131 -25.82 -4.30 -6.61
CA PRO A 131 -26.41 -3.81 -7.84
C PRO A 131 -25.71 -4.50 -9.01
N PRO A 132 -26.46 -4.90 -10.06
CA PRO A 132 -25.87 -5.43 -11.27
C PRO A 132 -24.88 -4.43 -11.88
N TRP A 133 -23.89 -4.93 -12.60
CA TRP A 133 -22.82 -4.08 -13.19
C TRP A 133 -23.37 -2.93 -14.03
N ASP A 134 -24.49 -3.15 -14.72
CA ASP A 134 -25.14 -2.13 -15.54
C ASP A 134 -25.74 -0.99 -14.71
N GLU A 135 -26.07 -1.22 -13.43
CA GLU A 135 -26.54 -0.17 -12.51
C GLU A 135 -25.38 0.63 -11.92
N VAL A 136 -24.27 -0.04 -11.60
CA VAL A 136 -23.04 0.61 -11.12
C VAL A 136 -22.44 1.55 -12.18
N ASN A 137 -22.63 1.23 -13.46
CA ASN A 137 -22.16 2.06 -14.58
C ASN A 137 -23.12 3.17 -14.99
N LYS A 138 -24.29 3.32 -14.33
CA LYS A 138 -25.22 4.40 -14.66
C LYS A 138 -24.65 5.75 -14.23
N PRO A 139 -24.82 6.80 -15.06
CA PRO A 139 -24.52 8.16 -14.63
C PRO A 139 -25.28 8.50 -13.34
N GLY A 140 -24.56 8.94 -12.31
CA GLY A 140 -25.13 9.31 -11.01
C GLY A 140 -25.21 8.18 -9.98
N PHE A 141 -24.74 6.96 -10.30
CA PHE A 141 -24.47 5.97 -9.26
C PHE A 141 -23.29 6.45 -8.41
N ASP A 142 -23.52 6.58 -7.10
CA ASP A 142 -22.52 6.97 -6.12
C ASP A 142 -21.93 5.70 -5.49
N ASP A 143 -20.87 5.21 -6.11
CA ASP A 143 -20.14 4.02 -5.67
C ASP A 143 -19.49 4.23 -4.30
N ASP A 144 -19.08 5.46 -3.97
CA ASP A 144 -18.52 5.82 -2.66
C ASP A 144 -19.50 5.54 -1.52
N VAL A 145 -20.70 6.12 -1.60
CA VAL A 145 -21.75 5.95 -0.58
C VAL A 145 -22.14 4.48 -0.44
N TRP A 146 -22.14 3.77 -1.56
CA TRP A 146 -22.53 2.38 -1.59
C TRP A 146 -21.46 1.46 -0.96
N TYR A 147 -20.18 1.64 -1.30
CA TYR A 147 -19.08 0.90 -0.69
C TYR A 147 -18.95 1.17 0.81
N GLN A 148 -19.18 2.41 1.25
CA GLN A 148 -19.18 2.75 2.67
C GLN A 148 -20.26 1.98 3.42
N LYS A 149 -21.50 1.99 2.92
CA LYS A 149 -22.62 1.24 3.52
C LYS A 149 -22.31 -0.25 3.63
N LEU A 150 -21.71 -0.84 2.59
CA LEU A 150 -21.32 -2.26 2.64
C LEU A 150 -20.22 -2.52 3.67
N SER A 151 -19.21 -1.66 3.76
CA SER A 151 -18.13 -1.80 4.74
C SER A 151 -18.63 -1.68 6.18
N GLU A 152 -19.60 -0.79 6.42
CA GLU A 152 -20.26 -0.62 7.72
C GLU A 152 -21.18 -1.79 8.07
N GLN A 153 -21.90 -2.32 7.08
CA GLN A 153 -22.83 -3.44 7.27
C GLN A 153 -22.12 -4.79 7.42
N TYR A 154 -20.96 -4.95 6.76
CA TYR A 154 -20.19 -6.20 6.74
C TYR A 154 -18.71 -5.99 7.07
N PRO A 155 -18.37 -5.43 8.25
CA PRO A 155 -16.98 -5.14 8.62
C PRO A 155 -16.09 -6.38 8.65
N GLN A 156 -16.67 -7.56 8.91
CA GLN A 156 -15.99 -8.86 8.87
C GLN A 156 -15.46 -9.21 7.47
N ILE A 157 -16.12 -8.76 6.40
CA ILE A 157 -15.67 -8.99 5.02
C ILE A 157 -14.42 -8.15 4.77
N THR A 158 -14.50 -6.84 5.07
CA THR A 158 -13.37 -5.92 4.96
C THR A 158 -12.17 -6.41 5.77
N GLN A 159 -12.40 -6.83 7.02
CA GLN A 159 -11.35 -7.33 7.89
C GLN A 159 -10.73 -8.65 7.38
N LYS A 160 -11.54 -9.57 6.85
CA LYS A 160 -11.05 -10.83 6.26
C LYS A 160 -10.12 -10.56 5.07
N TYR A 161 -10.50 -9.68 4.15
CA TYR A 161 -9.69 -9.36 2.97
C TYR A 161 -8.42 -8.59 3.31
N LEU A 162 -8.52 -7.61 4.20
CA LEU A 162 -7.34 -6.90 4.69
C LEU A 162 -6.32 -7.86 5.34
N ASN A 163 -6.77 -9.02 5.85
CA ASN A 163 -5.93 -10.07 6.41
C ASN A 163 -5.50 -11.15 5.40
N ASP A 164 -6.05 -11.18 4.19
CA ASP A 164 -5.68 -12.16 3.16
C ASP A 164 -4.38 -11.72 2.45
N PRO A 165 -3.28 -12.50 2.53
CA PRO A 165 -2.01 -12.11 1.92
C PRO A 165 -2.03 -12.07 0.39
N GLY A 166 -2.85 -12.89 -0.26
CA GLY A 166 -2.95 -12.96 -1.72
C GLY A 166 -3.77 -11.82 -2.30
N TRP A 167 -4.90 -11.50 -1.67
CA TRP A 167 -5.68 -10.32 -2.01
C TRP A 167 -4.90 -9.03 -1.73
N ALA A 168 -4.25 -8.93 -0.55
CA ALA A 168 -3.45 -7.76 -0.21
C ALA A 168 -2.22 -7.61 -1.12
N LEU A 169 -1.75 -8.69 -1.74
CA LEU A 169 -0.77 -8.65 -2.81
C LEU A 169 -1.35 -7.90 -4.01
N PHE A 170 -2.47 -8.41 -4.52
CA PHE A 170 -3.13 -7.98 -5.72
C PHE A 170 -3.62 -6.53 -5.62
N ALA A 171 -4.42 -6.22 -4.59
CA ALA A 171 -5.03 -4.91 -4.43
C ALA A 171 -4.02 -3.79 -4.18
N PHE A 172 -2.91 -4.08 -3.48
CA PHE A 172 -1.90 -3.06 -3.17
C PHE A 172 -0.75 -3.02 -4.17
N GLU A 173 -0.57 -4.02 -5.04
CA GLU A 173 0.39 -3.95 -6.15
C GLU A 173 0.14 -2.76 -7.05
N ASP A 174 -1.13 -2.38 -7.19
CA ASP A 174 -1.49 -1.31 -8.09
C ASP A 174 -1.47 0.07 -7.43
N ILE A 175 -1.73 0.19 -6.13
CA ILE A 175 -1.95 1.49 -5.49
C ILE A 175 -0.64 2.27 -5.29
N GLU A 176 -0.48 3.37 -6.01
CA GLU A 176 0.71 4.23 -5.96
C GLU A 176 0.35 5.69 -5.61
N ILE A 177 1.11 6.29 -4.68
CA ILE A 177 0.99 7.71 -4.30
C ILE A 177 2.29 8.42 -4.68
N VAL A 178 2.16 9.57 -5.35
CA VAL A 178 3.29 10.40 -5.78
C VAL A 178 3.14 11.80 -5.21
N ILE A 179 3.98 12.12 -4.22
CA ILE A 179 4.00 13.45 -3.63
C ILE A 179 5.01 14.35 -4.37
N SER A 180 4.68 15.63 -4.46
CA SER A 180 5.48 16.62 -5.20
C SER A 180 6.62 17.24 -4.37
N ARG A 181 6.70 16.91 -3.08
CA ARG A 181 7.70 17.46 -2.15
C ARG A 181 8.69 16.39 -1.72
N ARG A 182 9.88 16.85 -1.32
CA ARG A 182 10.87 15.99 -0.65
C ARG A 182 10.38 15.64 0.75
N VAL A 183 10.78 14.47 1.25
CA VAL A 183 10.55 14.09 2.66
C VAL A 183 11.83 14.37 3.43
N SER A 184 11.75 15.19 4.48
CA SER A 184 12.92 15.49 5.32
C SER A 184 13.29 14.27 6.20
N PRO A 185 14.58 14.13 6.59
CA PRO A 185 15.03 12.98 7.39
C PRO A 185 14.24 12.76 8.68
N ASP A 186 13.92 13.84 9.38
CA ASP A 186 13.19 13.85 10.66
C ASP A 186 11.76 13.31 10.56
N ARG A 187 11.19 13.29 9.35
CA ARG A 187 9.86 12.72 9.10
C ARG A 187 9.85 11.21 8.94
N ILE A 188 11.02 10.58 8.84
CA ILE A 188 11.14 9.12 8.72
C ILE A 188 10.98 8.52 10.12
N VAL A 189 9.84 7.89 10.37
CA VAL A 189 9.48 7.35 11.70
C VAL A 189 9.92 5.91 11.90
N LYS A 190 10.15 5.16 10.81
CA LYS A 190 10.57 3.75 10.87
C LYS A 190 11.29 3.33 9.59
N ILE A 191 12.29 2.47 9.75
CA ILE A 191 12.94 1.77 8.64
C ILE A 191 12.54 0.31 8.71
N ILE A 192 11.99 -0.21 7.62
CA ILE A 192 11.72 -1.63 7.44
C ILE A 192 12.88 -2.21 6.64
N SER A 193 13.83 -2.79 7.36
CA SER A 193 14.93 -3.53 6.74
C SER A 193 14.39 -4.82 6.12
N GLN A 194 14.79 -5.09 4.88
CA GLN A 194 14.60 -6.43 4.32
C GLN A 194 15.56 -7.38 5.03
N THR A 195 15.09 -8.07 6.06
CA THR A 195 15.90 -9.07 6.75
C THR A 195 16.21 -10.22 5.80
N THR A 196 17.45 -10.70 5.84
CA THR A 196 17.92 -11.89 5.10
C THR A 196 17.20 -13.17 5.51
N HIS A 197 16.43 -13.13 6.59
CA HIS A 197 15.74 -14.27 7.17
C HIS A 197 14.23 -14.12 6.97
N SER A 198 13.63 -15.12 6.34
CA SER A 198 12.17 -15.22 6.22
C SER A 198 11.53 -15.24 7.62
N GLY A 199 10.29 -14.77 7.76
CA GLY A 199 9.59 -14.77 9.05
C GLY A 199 9.50 -16.17 9.72
N ARG A 200 9.58 -17.24 8.92
CA ARG A 200 9.71 -18.62 9.42
C ARG A 200 11.04 -18.87 10.14
N GLN A 201 12.15 -18.31 9.64
CA GLN A 201 13.46 -18.44 10.30
C GLN A 201 13.54 -17.63 11.58
N GLN A 202 12.94 -16.44 11.62
CA GLN A 202 12.86 -15.64 12.86
C GLN A 202 12.00 -16.32 13.93
N HIS A 203 10.84 -16.88 13.56
CA HIS A 203 10.01 -17.67 14.48
C HIS A 203 10.74 -18.92 14.98
N ARG A 204 11.48 -19.61 14.11
CA ARG A 204 12.28 -20.79 14.47
C ARG A 204 13.44 -20.44 15.42
N GLN A 205 14.14 -19.34 15.18
CA GLN A 205 15.21 -18.85 16.07
C GLN A 205 14.67 -18.34 17.41
N ALA A 206 13.50 -17.69 17.42
CA ALA A 206 12.84 -17.27 18.66
C ALA A 206 12.39 -18.47 19.48
N LYS A 207 11.83 -19.51 18.84
CA LYS A 207 11.44 -20.76 19.50
C LYS A 207 12.65 -21.50 20.09
N LEU A 208 13.73 -21.63 19.33
CA LEU A 208 14.99 -22.24 19.82
C LEU A 208 15.58 -21.50 21.03
N LYS A 209 15.52 -20.16 21.05
CA LYS A 209 15.97 -19.37 22.20
C LYS A 209 15.09 -19.48 23.44
N MET A 210 13.81 -19.84 23.28
CA MET A 210 12.91 -20.09 24.41
C MET A 210 13.12 -21.50 24.96
N ASP A 211 13.32 -22.49 24.08
CA ASP A 211 13.59 -23.88 24.46
C ASP A 211 14.98 -24.04 25.17
N ASP A 212 15.98 -23.24 24.79
CA ASP A 212 17.29 -23.18 25.48
C ASP A 212 17.22 -22.53 26.88
N HIS A 213 16.15 -21.77 27.18
CA HIS A 213 15.94 -21.16 28.50
C HIS A 213 15.15 -22.04 29.47
N ASP A 214 14.41 -23.03 28.96
CA ASP A 214 13.60 -23.97 29.76
C ASP A 214 14.31 -25.30 30.08
N THR A 215 15.56 -25.48 29.62
CA THR A 215 16.36 -26.70 29.86
C THR A 215 17.55 -26.50 30.81
N GLY A 216 17.63 -25.33 31.44
CA GLY A 216 18.66 -25.00 32.44
C GLY A 216 18.10 -24.91 33.85
N ASP A 217 17.61 -26.03 34.39
CA ASP A 217 17.47 -26.30 35.83
C ASP A 217 18.06 -27.70 36.13
#